data_AF-A0A3B9QD17-F1
#
_entry.id   AF-A0A3B9QD17-F1
#
_cell.length_a   1.000
_cell.length_b   1.000
_cell.length_c   1.000
_cell.angle_alpha   90.00
_cell.angle_beta   90.00
_cell.angle_gamma   90.00
#
_symmetry.space_group_name_H-M   'P 1'
#
loop_
_entity.id
_entity.type
_entity.pdbx_description
1 polymer ?
#
loop_
_entity_poly.entity_id
_entity_poly.type
_entity_poly.pdbx_seq_one_letter_code
_entity_poly.pdbx_strand_id
1 'polypeptide(L)'
;MESKRLGVKHWLFLLVLGSGLLLAGYWFSARRVPDPDFGSQASVVQLIYITKYSKCGDTATVTTDISRDGLEGLFASLSEDWSTMEERDGKIELTKTVDDWCPNHNYYRLIKLYRGHVVVFRGQDPDEKFIIRGYKNLEESAIIHPQTLDQLRRGILLYDEDPGQLDILVRSYLEGITD
;
A
#
# COMPACT_ATOMS: atom_id res chain seq x y z
N MET A 1 6.46 -18.88 34.11
CA MET A 1 6.75 -19.16 32.68
C MET A 1 6.89 -17.82 31.98
N GLU A 2 8.12 -17.34 31.85
CA GLU A 2 8.43 -16.04 31.24
C GLU A 2 8.56 -16.19 29.71
N SER A 3 7.78 -15.38 28.99
CA SER A 3 7.85 -15.21 27.54
C SER A 3 8.92 -14.17 27.21
N LYS A 4 9.97 -14.61 26.50
CA LYS A 4 11.07 -13.76 26.05
C LYS A 4 10.66 -12.98 24.78
N ARG A 5 10.63 -11.66 24.91
CA ARG A 5 10.54 -10.69 23.80
C ARG A 5 11.81 -10.79 22.95
N LEU A 6 11.66 -11.10 21.65
CA LEU A 6 12.73 -10.95 20.68
C LEU A 6 12.74 -9.50 20.16
N GLY A 7 13.83 -8.80 20.48
CA GLY A 7 14.02 -7.39 20.21
C GLY A 7 14.62 -7.10 18.84
N VAL A 8 14.12 -6.00 18.27
CA VAL A 8 14.46 -5.30 17.03
C VAL A 8 15.92 -4.80 17.04
N LYS A 9 16.91 -5.70 16.86
CA LYS A 9 18.34 -5.32 16.83
C LYS A 9 19.18 -5.88 15.69
N HIS A 10 18.60 -6.51 14.67
CA HIS A 10 19.36 -7.14 13.59
C HIS A 10 19.42 -6.38 12.25
N TRP A 11 18.74 -5.23 12.10
CA TRP A 11 18.67 -4.54 10.80
C TRP A 11 19.73 -3.46 10.56
N LEU A 12 20.52 -3.07 11.56
CA LEU A 12 21.46 -1.93 11.46
C LEU A 12 22.90 -2.30 11.11
N PHE A 13 23.23 -3.60 10.93
CA PHE A 13 24.60 -4.04 10.62
C PHE A 13 24.89 -4.28 9.13
N LEU A 14 23.88 -4.23 8.24
CA LEU A 14 24.08 -4.49 6.80
C LEU A 14 24.30 -3.23 5.93
N LEU A 15 24.25 -2.02 6.51
CA LEU A 15 24.40 -0.78 5.74
C LEU A 15 25.80 -0.13 5.80
N VAL A 16 26.78 -0.72 6.51
CA VAL A 16 28.10 -0.09 6.72
C VAL A 16 29.26 -0.77 5.96
N LEU A 17 29.03 -1.89 5.26
CA LEU A 17 30.08 -2.60 4.50
C LEU A 17 30.15 -2.25 2.99
N GLY A 18 29.24 -1.41 2.48
CA GLY A 18 29.21 -1.04 1.05
C GLY A 18 30.02 0.21 0.66
N SER A 19 30.42 1.04 1.62
CA SER A 19 30.96 2.39 1.34
C SER A 19 32.48 2.53 1.43
N GLY A 20 33.21 1.44 1.73
CA GLY A 20 34.68 1.44 1.84
C GLY A 20 35.47 1.13 0.56
N LEU A 21 34.80 0.70 -0.52
CA LEU A 21 35.47 0.21 -1.75
C LEU A 21 35.42 1.18 -2.94
N LEU A 22 35.05 2.45 -2.73
CA LEU A 22 34.91 3.45 -3.80
C LEU A 22 35.99 4.53 -3.85
N LEU A 23 37.02 4.51 -2.99
CA LEU A 23 38.04 5.57 -2.95
C LEU A 23 39.51 5.14 -3.12
N ALA A 24 39.80 3.85 -3.36
CA ALA A 24 41.18 3.38 -3.59
C ALA A 24 41.50 3.07 -5.07
N GLY A 25 40.55 3.20 -6.00
CA GLY A 25 40.72 2.82 -7.41
C GLY A 25 41.14 3.94 -8.37
N TYR A 26 41.23 5.20 -7.91
CA TYR A 26 41.26 6.35 -8.83
C TYR A 26 42.66 6.78 -9.30
N TRP A 27 43.75 6.10 -8.93
CA TRP A 27 45.11 6.59 -9.22
C TRP A 27 46.08 5.60 -9.86
N PHE A 28 45.63 4.44 -10.35
CA PHE A 28 46.54 3.48 -11.00
C PHE A 28 45.90 2.68 -12.14
N SER A 29 45.48 3.35 -13.22
CA SER A 29 45.22 2.68 -14.52
C SER A 29 45.32 3.64 -15.71
N ALA A 30 46.47 4.32 -15.82
CA ALA A 30 46.98 4.78 -17.12
C ALA A 30 47.72 3.62 -17.80
N ARG A 31 46.99 2.57 -18.19
CA ARG A 31 47.47 1.55 -19.13
C ARG A 31 46.30 1.20 -20.04
N ARG A 32 46.55 1.29 -21.35
CA ARG A 32 45.62 0.97 -22.43
C ARG A 32 44.89 -0.34 -22.12
N VAL A 33 43.60 -0.21 -21.80
CA VAL A 33 42.64 -1.31 -21.82
C VAL A 33 42.04 -1.32 -23.24
N PRO A 34 41.84 -2.49 -23.86
CA PRO A 34 41.29 -2.59 -25.22
C PRO A 34 39.91 -1.95 -25.27
N ASP A 35 39.47 -1.55 -26.48
CA ASP A 35 38.09 -1.14 -26.74
C ASP A 35 37.14 -2.04 -25.94
N PRO A 36 36.24 -1.48 -25.11
CA PRO A 36 35.17 -2.29 -24.59
C PRO A 36 34.39 -2.73 -25.82
N ASP A 37 34.44 -4.03 -26.11
CA ASP A 37 33.38 -4.72 -26.81
C ASP A 37 32.07 -4.07 -26.34
N PHE A 38 31.25 -3.63 -27.29
CA PHE A 38 29.88 -3.18 -27.06
C PHE A 38 29.11 -4.35 -26.44
N GLY A 39 29.35 -4.60 -25.16
CA GLY A 39 28.57 -5.46 -24.31
C GLY A 39 27.19 -4.87 -24.32
N SER A 40 26.26 -5.64 -24.88
CA SER A 40 24.84 -5.38 -24.92
C SER A 40 24.42 -4.51 -23.73
N GLN A 41 24.11 -3.24 -23.97
CA GLN A 41 23.29 -2.49 -23.02
C GLN A 41 22.04 -3.35 -22.82
N ALA A 42 21.93 -3.98 -21.64
CA ALA A 42 20.77 -4.79 -21.32
C ALA A 42 19.56 -3.89 -21.55
N SER A 43 18.80 -4.16 -22.61
CA SER A 43 17.71 -3.29 -23.01
C SER A 43 16.66 -3.36 -21.91
N VAL A 44 16.47 -2.26 -21.19
CA VAL A 44 15.50 -2.17 -20.11
C VAL A 44 14.13 -1.93 -20.72
N VAL A 45 13.12 -2.64 -20.22
CA VAL A 45 11.71 -2.47 -20.59
C VAL A 45 10.94 -2.05 -19.34
N GLN A 46 10.05 -1.08 -19.51
CA GLN A 46 9.17 -0.64 -18.42
C GLN A 46 7.97 -1.57 -18.33
N LEU A 47 7.77 -2.15 -17.16
CA LEU A 47 6.68 -3.05 -16.85
C LEU A 47 5.70 -2.37 -15.89
N ILE A 48 4.43 -2.38 -16.26
CA ILE A 48 3.35 -1.74 -15.51
C ILE A 48 2.38 -2.83 -15.07
N TYR A 49 2.30 -3.06 -13.76
CA TYR A 49 1.29 -3.92 -13.15
C TYR A 49 0.07 -3.11 -12.77
N ILE A 50 -1.08 -3.44 -13.35
CA ILE A 50 -2.37 -2.81 -13.10
C ILE A 50 -3.25 -3.81 -12.36
N THR A 51 -3.67 -3.45 -11.15
CA THR A 51 -4.65 -4.22 -10.38
C THR A 51 -5.98 -3.48 -10.36
N LYS A 52 -7.02 -4.07 -10.94
CA LYS A 52 -8.39 -3.55 -10.94
C LYS A 52 -9.18 -4.19 -9.81
N TYR A 53 -9.80 -3.37 -8.97
CA TYR A 53 -10.57 -3.83 -7.80
C TYR A 53 -12.07 -3.76 -8.09
N SER A 54 -12.75 -4.91 -8.17
CA SER A 54 -14.16 -4.99 -8.57
C SER A 54 -15.09 -4.20 -7.64
N LYS A 55 -14.80 -4.18 -6.32
CA LYS A 55 -15.72 -3.68 -5.30
C LYS A 55 -15.75 -2.16 -5.21
N CYS A 56 -14.64 -1.48 -5.49
CA CYS A 56 -14.59 -0.01 -5.55
C CYS A 56 -14.48 0.54 -6.98
N GLY A 57 -14.07 -0.27 -7.95
CA GLY A 57 -13.76 0.19 -9.31
C GLY A 57 -12.41 0.91 -9.43
N ASP A 58 -11.63 0.98 -8.35
CA ASP A 58 -10.31 1.63 -8.37
C ASP A 58 -9.25 0.75 -9.02
N THR A 59 -8.14 1.40 -9.38
CA THR A 59 -6.97 0.75 -9.95
C THR A 59 -5.70 1.09 -9.18
N ALA A 60 -4.92 0.08 -8.78
CA ALA A 60 -3.56 0.27 -8.31
C ALA A 60 -2.57 -0.01 -9.44
N THR A 61 -1.59 0.88 -9.60
CA THR A 61 -0.56 0.75 -10.64
C THR A 61 0.82 0.70 -10.00
N VAL A 62 1.62 -0.31 -10.35
CA VAL A 62 3.01 -0.45 -9.92
C VAL A 62 3.87 -0.50 -11.18
N THR A 63 4.85 0.39 -11.28
CA THR A 63 5.79 0.43 -12.39
C THR A 63 7.14 -0.08 -11.93
N THR A 64 7.75 -0.98 -12.70
CA THR A 64 9.10 -1.48 -12.47
C THR A 64 9.85 -1.54 -13.80
N ASP A 65 11.15 -1.35 -13.73
CA ASP A 65 12.03 -1.55 -14.86
C ASP A 65 12.59 -2.98 -14.78
N ILE A 66 12.55 -3.70 -15.90
CA ILE A 66 13.08 -5.08 -16.00
C ILE A 66 14.02 -5.19 -17.20
N SER A 67 15.06 -6.01 -17.09
CA SER A 67 15.87 -6.35 -18.26
C SER A 67 15.05 -7.16 -19.25
N ARG A 68 15.27 -6.95 -20.55
CA ARG A 68 14.59 -7.73 -21.60
C ARG A 68 14.83 -9.23 -21.45
N ASP A 69 16.02 -9.64 -21.01
CA ASP A 69 16.33 -11.05 -20.75
C ASP A 69 15.54 -11.62 -19.55
N GLY A 70 15.12 -10.77 -18.62
CA GLY A 70 14.27 -11.15 -17.48
C GLY A 70 12.79 -11.26 -17.82
N LEU A 71 12.34 -10.78 -18.99
CA LEU A 71 10.93 -10.84 -19.40
C LEU A 71 10.46 -12.26 -19.64
N GLU A 72 11.26 -13.11 -20.30
CA GLU A 72 10.86 -14.49 -20.58
C GLU A 72 10.63 -15.29 -19.29
N GLY A 73 11.51 -15.13 -18.31
CA GLY A 73 11.37 -15.76 -16.98
C GLY A 73 10.17 -15.21 -16.21
N LEU A 74 9.92 -13.89 -16.30
CA LEU A 74 8.74 -13.28 -15.71
C LEU A 74 7.46 -13.87 -16.32
N PHE A 75 7.35 -13.91 -17.65
CA PHE A 75 6.16 -14.44 -18.34
C PHE A 75 5.91 -15.91 -18.00
N ALA A 76 6.97 -16.72 -17.87
CA ALA A 76 6.85 -18.10 -17.44
C ALA A 76 6.37 -18.25 -15.98
N SER A 77 6.55 -17.21 -15.16
CA SER A 77 6.18 -17.20 -13.74
C SER A 77 4.83 -16.52 -13.43
N LEU A 78 4.23 -15.82 -14.40
CA LEU A 78 2.94 -15.17 -14.21
C LEU A 78 1.86 -16.24 -14.01
N SER A 79 1.05 -16.09 -12.96
CA SER A 79 -0.09 -16.97 -12.69
C SER A 79 -1.23 -16.75 -13.70
N GLU A 80 -2.18 -17.69 -13.75
CA GLU A 80 -3.41 -17.59 -14.55
C GLU A 80 -4.28 -16.37 -14.20
N ASP A 81 -3.98 -15.67 -13.09
CA ASP A 81 -4.78 -14.56 -12.57
C ASP A 81 -4.56 -13.24 -13.34
N TRP A 82 -3.60 -13.20 -14.28
CA TRP A 82 -3.34 -12.03 -15.12
C TRP A 82 -4.23 -12.07 -16.37
N SER A 83 -5.20 -11.15 -16.40
CA SER A 83 -6.26 -11.09 -17.42
C SER A 83 -5.85 -10.51 -18.77
N THR A 84 -4.79 -9.68 -18.84
CA THR A 84 -4.38 -9.05 -20.10
C THR A 84 -2.90 -8.66 -20.05
N MET A 85 -2.21 -8.89 -21.17
CA MET A 85 -0.86 -8.40 -21.43
C MET A 85 -0.89 -7.58 -22.72
N GLU A 86 -0.53 -6.31 -22.65
CA GLU A 86 -0.44 -5.41 -23.81
C GLU A 86 0.93 -4.74 -23.86
N GLU A 87 1.54 -4.72 -25.04
CA GLU A 87 2.73 -3.90 -25.28
C GLU A 87 2.30 -2.59 -25.94
N ARG A 88 2.60 -1.47 -25.29
CA ARG A 88 2.25 -0.13 -25.78
C ARG A 88 3.39 0.85 -25.51
N ASP A 89 3.79 1.60 -26.53
CA ASP A 89 4.81 2.65 -26.44
C ASP A 89 6.13 2.17 -25.78
N GLY A 90 6.53 0.93 -26.04
CA GLY A 90 7.74 0.31 -25.46
C GLY A 90 7.60 -0.10 -23.99
N LYS A 91 6.37 -0.17 -23.48
CA LYS A 91 6.03 -0.64 -22.14
C LYS A 91 5.19 -1.90 -22.23
N ILE A 92 5.34 -2.77 -21.24
CA ILE A 92 4.48 -3.94 -21.09
C ILE A 92 3.52 -3.67 -19.94
N GLU A 93 2.23 -3.74 -20.22
CA GLU A 93 1.18 -3.61 -19.22
C GLU A 93 0.60 -4.98 -18.90
N LEU A 94 0.58 -5.34 -17.62
CA LEU A 94 -0.01 -6.55 -17.08
C LEU A 94 -1.20 -6.17 -16.22
N THR A 95 -2.40 -6.60 -16.60
CA THR A 95 -3.63 -6.28 -15.87
C THR A 95 -4.17 -7.53 -15.18
N LYS A 96 -4.46 -7.44 -13.88
CA LYS A 96 -5.27 -8.41 -13.14
C LYS A 96 -6.51 -7.75 -12.55
N THR A 97 -7.58 -8.53 -12.42
CA THR A 97 -8.80 -8.11 -11.74
C THR A 97 -8.97 -8.92 -10.47
N VAL A 98 -9.17 -8.24 -9.35
CA VAL A 98 -9.33 -8.85 -8.03
C VAL A 98 -10.73 -8.58 -7.52
N ASP A 99 -11.42 -9.61 -7.04
CA ASP A 99 -12.73 -9.46 -6.40
C ASP A 99 -12.63 -8.95 -4.95
N ASP A 100 -12.00 -7.79 -4.78
CA ASP A 100 -11.85 -7.18 -3.48
C ASP A 100 -11.83 -5.65 -3.52
N TRP A 101 -11.80 -5.04 -2.35
CA TRP A 101 -11.57 -3.61 -2.16
C TRP A 101 -10.09 -3.29 -2.34
N CYS A 102 -9.79 -2.10 -2.87
CA CYS A 102 -8.40 -1.62 -2.90
C CYS A 102 -7.88 -1.42 -1.45
N PRO A 103 -6.55 -1.50 -1.22
CA PRO A 103 -5.95 -1.31 0.10
C PRO A 103 -6.42 -0.05 0.85
N ASN A 104 -6.60 1.06 0.13
CA ASN A 104 -7.08 2.32 0.71
C ASN A 104 -8.49 2.22 1.28
N HIS A 105 -9.33 1.35 0.74
CA HIS A 105 -10.68 1.10 1.26
C HIS A 105 -10.69 -0.05 2.26
N ASN A 106 -9.90 -1.10 2.05
CA ASN A 106 -9.99 -2.31 2.86
C ASN A 106 -9.45 -2.11 4.29
N TYR A 107 -8.31 -1.42 4.41
CA TYR A 107 -7.53 -1.30 5.65
C TYR A 107 -7.88 -0.09 6.51
N TYR A 108 -8.89 0.68 6.12
CA TYR A 108 -9.27 1.90 6.81
C TYR A 108 -10.73 1.92 7.20
N ARG A 109 -11.01 2.50 8.37
CA ARG A 109 -12.36 2.89 8.79
C ARG A 109 -12.33 4.35 9.23
N LEU A 110 -13.19 5.16 8.64
CA LEU A 110 -13.38 6.54 9.06
C LEU A 110 -14.66 6.61 9.90
N ILE A 111 -14.54 6.98 11.18
CA ILE A 111 -15.67 7.29 12.05
C ILE A 111 -15.85 8.81 12.05
N LYS A 112 -17.01 9.31 11.61
CA LYS A 112 -17.24 10.75 11.46
C LYS A 112 -18.69 11.11 11.73
N LEU A 113 -18.93 12.32 12.20
CA LEU A 113 -20.25 12.93 12.13
C LEU A 113 -20.59 13.26 10.68
N TYR A 114 -21.68 12.69 10.19
CA TYR A 114 -22.15 12.88 8.84
C TYR A 114 -23.68 13.00 8.85
N ARG A 115 -24.21 14.09 8.29
CA ARG A 115 -25.65 14.39 8.31
C ARG A 115 -26.26 14.29 9.72
N GLY A 116 -25.58 14.88 10.70
CA GLY A 116 -26.07 15.03 12.07
C GLY A 116 -25.99 13.79 12.97
N HIS A 117 -25.39 12.69 12.52
CA HIS A 117 -25.20 11.48 13.33
C HIS A 117 -23.87 10.79 13.02
N VAL A 118 -23.42 9.91 13.91
CA VAL A 118 -22.15 9.19 13.74
C VAL A 118 -22.30 8.13 12.65
N VAL A 119 -21.38 8.13 11.69
CA VAL A 119 -21.32 7.19 10.58
C VAL A 119 -19.92 6.61 10.48
N VAL A 120 -19.85 5.32 10.14
CA VAL A 120 -18.62 4.60 9.87
C VAL A 120 -18.55 4.34 8.37
N PHE A 121 -17.48 4.86 7.76
CA PHE A 121 -17.16 4.69 6.36
C PHE A 121 -16.01 3.68 6.20
N ARG A 122 -16.03 2.97 5.08
CA ARG A 122 -14.89 2.20 4.57
C ARG A 122 -13.95 3.17 3.86
N GLY A 123 -12.66 3.12 4.17
CA GLY A 123 -11.66 4.01 3.58
C GLY A 123 -11.35 5.26 4.40
N GLN A 124 -10.59 6.16 3.78
CA GLN A 124 -10.05 7.37 4.43
C GLN A 124 -10.97 8.58 4.29
N ASP A 125 -11.80 8.60 3.25
CA ASP A 125 -12.65 9.72 2.90
C ASP A 125 -14.14 9.38 3.05
N PRO A 126 -14.99 10.37 3.41
CA PRO A 126 -16.42 10.14 3.50
C PRO A 126 -17.05 10.05 2.10
N ASP A 127 -17.43 8.85 1.69
CA ASP A 127 -18.25 8.59 0.50
C ASP A 127 -19.48 7.75 0.89
N GLU A 128 -20.67 8.16 0.44
CA GLU A 128 -21.93 7.45 0.71
C GLU A 128 -21.91 5.99 0.22
N LYS A 129 -21.18 5.70 -0.86
CA LYS A 129 -21.01 4.34 -1.38
C LYS A 129 -20.25 3.44 -0.42
N PHE A 130 -19.50 4.02 0.50
CA PHE A 130 -18.63 3.33 1.44
C PHE A 130 -19.17 3.34 2.88
N ILE A 131 -20.41 3.77 3.08
CA ILE A 131 -21.04 3.68 4.40
C ILE A 131 -21.17 2.21 4.80
N ILE A 132 -20.50 1.84 5.89
CA ILE A 132 -20.63 0.53 6.50
C ILE A 132 -21.82 0.53 7.47
N ARG A 133 -21.95 1.61 8.26
CA ARG A 133 -22.98 1.71 9.28
C ARG A 133 -23.24 3.16 9.69
N GLY A 134 -24.51 3.51 9.85
CA GLY A 134 -24.95 4.76 10.48
C GLY A 134 -25.58 4.49 11.85
N TYR A 135 -25.20 5.31 12.84
CA TYR A 135 -25.67 5.20 14.22
C TYR A 135 -26.65 6.33 14.51
N LYS A 136 -27.92 6.14 14.13
CA LYS A 136 -28.97 7.15 14.29
C LYS A 136 -29.24 7.52 15.76
N ASN A 137 -28.90 6.64 16.70
CA ASN A 137 -28.99 6.89 18.13
C ASN A 137 -27.81 7.74 18.66
N LEU A 138 -26.74 7.88 17.88
CA LEU A 138 -25.59 8.74 18.17
C LEU A 138 -25.70 10.02 17.34
N GLU A 139 -26.73 10.81 17.63
CA GLU A 139 -26.91 12.12 17.02
C GLU A 139 -25.89 13.13 17.56
N GLU A 140 -25.60 14.16 16.77
CA GLU A 140 -24.68 15.24 17.16
C GLU A 140 -25.07 15.88 18.49
N SER A 141 -26.37 16.08 18.73
CA SER A 141 -26.92 16.66 19.95
C SER A 141 -26.81 15.75 21.18
N ALA A 142 -26.63 14.44 20.99
CA ALA A 142 -26.47 13.49 22.09
C ALA A 142 -25.02 13.43 22.61
N ILE A 143 -24.06 13.96 21.86
CA ILE A 143 -22.64 13.94 22.23
C ILE A 143 -22.34 15.12 23.17
N ILE A 144 -22.25 14.82 24.47
CA ILE A 144 -22.09 15.82 25.53
C ILE A 144 -20.67 16.41 25.56
N HIS A 145 -19.65 15.60 25.23
CA HIS A 145 -18.24 15.98 25.33
C HIS A 145 -17.76 16.77 24.11
N PRO A 146 -17.40 18.07 24.24
CA PRO A 146 -17.02 18.90 23.08
C PRO A 146 -15.78 18.42 22.34
N GLN A 147 -14.84 17.78 23.06
CA GLN A 147 -13.62 17.21 22.46
C GLN A 147 -13.96 16.02 21.56
N THR A 148 -14.82 15.12 22.04
CA THR A 148 -15.32 13.98 21.25
C THR A 148 -16.09 14.47 20.03
N LEU A 149 -16.94 15.49 20.21
CA LEU A 149 -17.68 16.11 19.13
C LEU A 149 -16.74 16.67 18.05
N ASP A 150 -15.70 17.39 18.45
CA ASP A 150 -14.70 17.94 17.53
C ASP A 150 -13.90 16.83 16.81
N GLN A 151 -13.50 15.77 17.53
CA GLN A 151 -12.85 14.60 16.93
C GLN A 151 -13.75 13.94 15.87
N LEU A 152 -15.03 13.72 16.18
CA LEU A 152 -15.98 13.13 15.24
C LEU A 152 -16.27 14.06 14.05
N ARG A 153 -16.28 15.38 14.23
CA ARG A 153 -16.40 16.34 13.11
C ARG A 153 -15.17 16.29 12.21
N ARG A 154 -13.97 16.23 12.76
CA ARG A 154 -12.73 16.06 11.98
C ARG A 154 -12.68 14.70 11.29
N GLY A 155 -13.18 13.67 11.96
CA GLY A 155 -13.13 12.30 11.51
C GLY A 155 -11.96 11.56 12.15
N ILE A 156 -12.23 10.31 12.51
CA ILE A 156 -11.30 9.45 13.23
C ILE A 156 -10.99 8.30 12.31
N LEU A 157 -9.74 8.28 11.85
CA LEU A 157 -9.26 7.27 10.92
C LEU A 157 -8.61 6.14 11.72
N LEU A 158 -9.19 4.96 11.61
CA LEU A 158 -8.62 3.72 12.13
C LEU A 158 -7.97 2.97 10.98
N TYR A 159 -6.82 2.36 11.26
CA TYR A 159 -6.06 1.56 10.31
C TYR A 159 -5.67 0.23 10.96
N ASP A 160 -5.85 -0.85 10.20
CA ASP A 160 -5.34 -2.18 10.53
C ASP A 160 -5.11 -2.97 9.24
N GLU A 161 -4.01 -3.72 9.18
CA GLU A 161 -3.70 -4.62 8.07
C GLU A 161 -4.63 -5.84 8.04
N ASP A 162 -5.25 -6.20 9.18
CA ASP A 162 -6.33 -7.17 9.29
C ASP A 162 -7.69 -6.46 9.33
N PRO A 163 -8.47 -6.45 8.23
CA PRO A 163 -9.78 -5.81 8.18
C PRO A 163 -10.78 -6.38 9.20
N GLY A 164 -10.57 -7.60 9.70
CA GLY A 164 -11.40 -8.19 10.74
C GLY A 164 -11.26 -7.49 12.09
N GLN A 165 -10.08 -6.94 12.40
CA GLN A 165 -9.83 -6.18 13.63
C GLN A 165 -10.46 -4.79 13.59
N LEU A 166 -10.55 -4.17 12.41
CA LEU A 166 -11.12 -2.83 12.25
C LEU A 166 -12.54 -2.74 12.82
N ASP A 167 -13.38 -3.74 12.59
CA ASP A 167 -14.76 -3.73 13.06
C ASP A 167 -14.85 -3.89 14.60
N ILE A 168 -13.84 -4.53 15.21
CA ILE A 168 -13.70 -4.63 16.67
C ILE A 168 -13.25 -3.28 17.24
N LEU A 169 -12.25 -2.63 16.62
CA LEU A 169 -11.76 -1.31 17.03
C LEU A 169 -12.84 -0.24 16.93
N VAL A 170 -13.62 -0.25 15.84
CA VAL A 170 -14.78 0.64 15.67
C VAL A 170 -15.77 0.45 16.82
N ARG A 171 -16.10 -0.79 17.17
CA ARG A 171 -17.04 -1.07 18.26
C ARG A 171 -16.53 -0.56 19.60
N SER A 172 -15.29 -0.89 19.95
CA SER A 172 -14.67 -0.45 21.20
C SER A 172 -14.62 1.08 21.29
N TYR A 173 -14.33 1.76 20.18
CA TYR A 173 -14.33 3.22 20.15
C TYR A 173 -15.73 3.82 20.39
N LEU A 174 -16.75 3.25 19.75
CA LEU A 174 -18.13 3.76 19.87
C LEU A 174 -18.75 3.47 21.24
N GLU A 175 -18.43 2.33 21.86
CA GLU A 175 -18.83 2.02 23.24
C GLU A 175 -18.30 3.09 24.21
N GLY A 176 -17.05 3.53 24.04
CA GLY A 176 -16.46 4.60 24.85
C GLY A 176 -17.05 6.01 24.62
N ILE A 177 -17.93 6.19 23.62
CA ILE A 177 -18.67 7.45 23.39
C ILE A 177 -20.06 7.40 24.02
N THR A 178 -20.65 6.20 24.13
CA THR A 178 -22.01 6.00 24.66
C THR A 178 -22.09 5.95 26.18
N ASP A 179 -20.98 5.68 26.86
CA ASP A 179 -20.85 5.63 28.33
C ASP A 179 -20.60 7.02 28.94
#